data_AF-A0AAV7CGH0-F1
#
_entry.id   AF-A0AAV7CGH0-F1
#
_cell.length_a   1.000
_cell.length_b   1.000
_cell.length_c   1.000
_cell.angle_alpha   90.00
_cell.angle_beta   90.00
_cell.angle_gamma   90.00
#
_symmetry.space_group_name_H-M   'P 1'
#
loop_
_entity.id
_entity.type
_entity.pdbx_description
1 polymer ?
#
loop_
_entity_poly.entity_id
_entity_poly.type
_entity_poly.pdbx_seq_one_letter_code
_entity_poly.pdbx_strand_id
1 'polypeptide(L)'
;MAGNFEKYQSPGKGNGLRAARDFAIGELVTSAEPLVYTTCRGKNSAASVCDHCVCRSEKLLRCSQCKFARYCNSLCQKKAWKDHKRECLCLKSIFPNVPTDSVRLVARIIFKLLEEPNCTSGELYSINDLQSHFKELNEDMKEGLGHLATTLEQYLKKEIPDSSKLPPGFQTLEYFCKTLCGTFNYLGYSPLRKSSNTMICMGSSLPLCFPTACLPA
;
A
#
# COMPACT_ATOMS: atom_id res chain seq x y z
N MET A 1 -6.25 12.01 -13.09
CA MET A 1 -5.61 11.22 -14.16
C MET A 1 -6.36 11.29 -15.49
N ALA A 2 -7.69 11.26 -15.52
CA ALA A 2 -8.47 11.30 -16.77
C ALA A 2 -8.14 12.55 -17.62
N GLY A 3 -7.69 12.32 -18.86
CA GLY A 3 -7.41 13.36 -19.87
C GLY A 3 -5.93 13.74 -20.05
N ASN A 4 -5.07 13.48 -19.07
CA ASN A 4 -3.62 13.77 -19.18
C ASN A 4 -2.83 12.60 -19.75
N PHE A 5 -3.30 11.37 -19.52
CA PHE A 5 -2.64 10.15 -19.95
C PHE A 5 -3.64 9.17 -20.53
N GLU A 6 -3.15 8.32 -21.42
CA GLU A 6 -3.89 7.17 -21.95
C GLU A 6 -3.09 5.87 -21.81
N LYS A 7 -3.82 4.75 -21.70
CA LYS A 7 -3.23 3.42 -21.67
C LYS A 7 -2.68 3.05 -23.04
N TYR A 8 -1.53 2.38 -23.07
CA TYR A 8 -1.01 1.79 -24.29
C TYR A 8 -0.28 0.47 -24.00
N GLN A 9 -0.12 -0.37 -25.03
CA GLN A 9 0.76 -1.54 -24.96
C GLN A 9 2.17 -1.12 -25.39
N SER A 10 3.14 -1.25 -24.49
CA SER A 10 4.55 -1.05 -24.79
C SER A 10 5.16 -2.35 -25.31
N PRO A 11 5.72 -2.37 -26.54
CA PRO A 11 6.37 -3.55 -27.10
C PRO A 11 7.42 -4.12 -26.15
N GLY A 12 7.31 -5.41 -25.81
CA GLY A 12 8.23 -6.12 -24.91
C GLY A 12 8.18 -5.72 -23.43
N LYS A 13 7.30 -4.79 -23.02
CA LYS A 13 7.22 -4.28 -21.64
C LYS A 13 5.81 -4.31 -21.04
N GLY A 14 4.81 -4.77 -21.80
CA GLY A 14 3.43 -4.89 -21.35
C GLY A 14 2.70 -3.55 -21.29
N ASN A 15 1.82 -3.39 -20.30
CA ASN A 15 0.99 -2.20 -20.13
C ASN A 15 1.81 -0.94 -19.78
N GLY A 16 1.48 0.19 -20.40
CA GLY A 16 2.13 1.49 -20.16
C GLY A 16 1.14 2.66 -20.14
N LEU A 17 1.63 3.81 -19.67
CA LEU A 17 0.96 5.10 -19.77
C LEU A 17 1.75 6.04 -20.69
N ARG A 18 1.06 6.70 -21.61
CA ARG A 18 1.64 7.75 -22.45
C ARG A 18 0.86 9.04 -22.31
N ALA A 19 1.54 10.17 -22.52
CA ALA A 19 0.95 11.49 -22.49
C ALA A 19 -0.12 11.61 -23.58
N ALA A 20 -1.32 12.09 -23.21
CA ALA A 20 -2.40 12.39 -24.17
C ALA A 20 -2.33 13.83 -24.70
N ARG A 21 -1.42 14.64 -24.15
CA ARG A 21 -1.14 16.03 -24.53
C ARG A 21 0.27 16.43 -24.13
N ASP A 22 0.70 17.59 -24.57
CA ASP A 22 1.94 18.20 -24.12
C ASP A 22 1.81 18.79 -22.70
N PHE A 23 2.92 18.79 -21.97
CA PHE A 23 3.05 19.34 -20.62
C PHE A 23 4.19 20.35 -20.58
N ALA A 24 3.99 21.45 -19.85
CA ALA A 24 5.06 22.39 -19.57
C ALA A 24 6.04 21.84 -18.51
N ILE A 25 7.28 22.31 -18.56
CA ILE A 25 8.28 22.01 -17.51
C ILE A 25 7.75 22.53 -16.17
N GLY A 26 7.71 21.66 -15.16
CA GLY A 26 7.20 21.98 -13.82
C GLY A 26 5.68 21.82 -13.66
N GLU A 27 4.95 21.44 -14.72
CA GLU A 27 3.51 21.22 -14.63
C GLU A 27 3.17 19.95 -13.82
N LEU A 28 2.18 20.05 -12.93
CA LEU A 28 1.64 18.88 -12.23
C LEU A 28 0.86 17.99 -13.21
N VAL A 29 1.50 16.90 -13.61
CA VAL A 29 0.95 15.90 -14.54
C VAL A 29 -0.15 15.04 -13.92
N THR A 30 0.05 14.57 -12.68
CA THR A 30 -0.97 13.83 -11.93
C THR A 30 -0.63 13.81 -10.43
N SER A 31 -1.65 13.66 -9.61
CA SER A 31 -1.55 13.31 -8.20
C SER A 31 -2.57 12.20 -7.92
N ALA A 32 -2.20 11.26 -7.06
CA ALA A 32 -3.04 10.14 -6.69
C ALA A 32 -2.81 9.82 -5.20
N GLU A 33 -3.90 9.52 -4.52
CA GLU A 33 -3.83 8.93 -3.19
C GLU A 33 -3.53 7.43 -3.32
N PRO A 34 -2.71 6.85 -2.44
CA PRO A 34 -2.47 5.41 -2.47
C PRO A 34 -3.78 4.65 -2.20
N LEU A 35 -4.00 3.54 -2.90
CA LEU A 35 -5.14 2.65 -2.64
C LEU A 35 -5.08 2.15 -1.20
N VAL A 36 -3.90 1.69 -0.79
CA VAL A 36 -3.56 1.35 0.59
C VAL A 36 -2.07 1.63 0.83
N TYR A 37 -1.72 1.83 2.09
CA TYR A 37 -0.34 1.91 2.52
C TYR A 37 -0.14 1.37 3.93
N THR A 38 1.12 1.09 4.27
CA THR A 38 1.60 0.80 5.63
C THR A 38 2.83 1.64 5.91
N THR A 39 3.02 2.06 7.16
CA THR A 39 4.26 2.73 7.59
C THR A 39 5.26 1.68 8.06
N CYS A 40 6.48 1.70 7.54
CA CYS A 40 7.54 0.83 8.00
C CYS A 40 8.05 1.26 9.37
N ARG A 41 8.25 0.30 10.27
CA ARG A 41 8.85 0.55 11.58
C ARG A 41 10.29 0.12 11.57
N GLY A 42 11.18 1.05 11.18
CA GLY A 42 12.61 0.85 11.34
C GLY A 42 12.97 0.73 12.82
N LYS A 43 13.76 -0.29 13.17
CA LYS A 43 14.20 -0.54 14.55
C LYS A 43 15.05 0.60 15.15
N ASN A 44 15.59 1.51 14.30
CA ASN A 44 16.63 2.48 14.67
C ASN A 44 16.27 3.95 14.37
N SER A 45 14.99 4.34 14.29
CA SER A 45 14.63 5.75 14.05
C SER A 45 14.26 6.48 15.35
N ALA A 46 14.95 7.60 15.64
CA ALA A 46 14.73 8.43 16.83
C ALA A 46 13.34 9.10 16.89
N ALA A 47 12.61 9.14 15.77
CA ALA A 47 11.25 9.65 15.71
C ALA A 47 10.36 8.61 15.02
N SER A 48 9.20 8.35 15.61
CA SER A 48 8.20 7.45 15.04
C SER A 48 7.35 8.17 13.99
N VAL A 49 6.78 7.41 13.05
CA VAL A 49 5.93 7.93 11.97
C VAL A 49 4.44 7.77 12.35
N CYS A 50 3.62 8.76 12.03
CA CYS A 50 2.17 8.68 12.16
C CYS A 50 1.58 7.70 11.13
N ASP A 51 0.80 6.71 11.57
CA ASP A 51 0.06 5.73 10.74
C ASP A 51 -1.11 6.36 9.93
N HIS A 52 -1.17 7.69 9.81
CA HIS A 52 -2.21 8.41 9.03
C HIS A 52 -1.63 9.46 8.08
N CYS A 53 -0.94 10.47 8.61
CA CYS A 53 -0.36 11.53 7.79
C CYS A 53 1.07 11.24 7.36
N VAL A 54 1.67 10.15 7.84
CA VAL A 54 3.04 9.72 7.51
C VAL A 54 4.12 10.74 7.95
N CYS A 55 3.74 11.79 8.69
CA CYS A 55 4.68 12.72 9.29
C CYS A 55 5.38 12.10 10.49
N ARG A 56 6.66 12.45 10.69
CA ARG A 56 7.41 12.11 11.89
C ARG A 56 6.95 12.95 13.07
N SER A 57 6.95 12.35 14.26
CA SER A 57 6.80 13.08 15.51
C SER A 57 7.65 12.42 16.59
N GLU A 58 8.21 13.24 17.48
CA GLU A 58 8.92 12.76 18.67
C GLU A 58 7.97 12.09 19.65
N LYS A 59 6.71 12.53 19.68
CA LYS A 59 5.66 11.97 20.54
C LYS A 59 4.48 11.53 19.68
N LEU A 60 4.16 10.23 19.73
CA LEU A 60 2.98 9.66 19.10
C LEU A 60 2.06 9.01 20.13
N LEU A 61 0.78 9.32 20.00
CA LEU A 61 -0.31 8.62 20.68
C LEU A 61 -0.39 7.18 20.18
N ARG A 62 -0.66 6.23 21.08
CA ARG A 62 -0.95 4.84 20.71
C ARG A 62 -2.44 4.65 20.56
N CYS A 63 -2.84 3.88 19.56
CA CYS A 63 -4.18 3.29 19.55
C CYS A 63 -4.39 2.51 20.86
N SER A 64 -5.43 2.87 21.61
CA SER A 64 -5.71 2.26 22.91
C SER A 64 -6.15 0.80 22.80
N GLN A 65 -6.63 0.38 21.62
CA GLN A 65 -7.13 -0.97 21.39
C GLN A 65 -6.01 -1.94 20.98
N CYS A 66 -5.36 -1.70 19.83
CA CYS A 66 -4.35 -2.62 19.31
C CYS A 66 -2.95 -2.40 19.88
N LYS A 67 -2.69 -1.25 20.52
CA LYS A 67 -1.38 -0.80 21.03
C LYS A 67 -0.26 -0.65 19.98
N PHE A 68 -0.49 -1.11 18.76
CA PHE A 68 0.42 -1.01 17.64
C PHE A 68 0.36 0.36 16.98
N ALA A 69 -0.78 0.75 16.38
CA ALA A 69 -0.89 1.96 15.57
C ALA A 69 -0.59 3.24 16.35
N ARG A 70 0.04 4.21 15.69
CA ARG A 70 0.60 5.43 16.27
C ARG A 70 0.12 6.67 15.52
N TYR A 71 -0.24 7.72 16.24
CA TYR A 71 -0.78 8.95 15.65
C TYR A 71 -0.17 10.20 16.28
N CYS A 72 0.08 11.24 15.47
CA CYS A 72 0.63 12.50 16.00
C CYS A 72 -0.36 13.26 16.88
N ASN A 73 -1.67 13.06 16.66
CA ASN A 73 -2.74 13.66 17.44
C ASN A 73 -4.06 12.88 17.29
N SER A 74 -5.06 13.26 18.08
CA SER A 74 -6.41 12.65 18.06
C SER A 74 -7.13 12.85 16.72
N LEU A 75 -6.85 13.93 15.98
CA LEU A 75 -7.42 14.16 14.66
C LEU A 75 -6.95 13.10 13.66
N CYS A 76 -5.64 12.82 13.61
CA CYS A 76 -5.08 11.77 12.76
C CYS A 76 -5.61 10.38 13.15
N GLN A 77 -5.75 10.11 14.45
CA GLN A 77 -6.36 8.88 14.93
C GLN A 77 -7.82 8.73 14.46
N LYS A 78 -8.61 9.81 14.55
CA LYS A 78 -10.02 9.81 14.12
C LYS A 78 -10.15 9.62 12.62
N LYS A 79 -9.34 10.31 11.82
CA LYS A 79 -9.36 10.21 10.35
C LYS A 79 -8.93 8.82 9.87
N ALA A 80 -7.90 8.23 10.48
CA ALA A 80 -7.45 6.88 10.13
C ALA A 80 -8.41 5.77 10.55
N TRP A 81 -9.43 6.05 11.38
CA TRP A 81 -10.27 5.00 11.95
C TRP A 81 -11.03 4.21 10.89
N LYS A 82 -11.47 4.84 9.79
CA LYS A 82 -12.15 4.14 8.68
C LYS A 82 -11.28 2.98 8.18
N ASP A 83 -10.04 3.27 7.80
CA ASP A 83 -9.13 2.27 7.24
C ASP A 83 -8.48 1.36 8.30
N HIS A 84 -8.34 1.85 9.53
CA HIS A 84 -7.69 1.11 10.62
C HIS A 84 -8.63 0.15 11.34
N LYS A 85 -9.95 0.39 11.39
CA LYS A 85 -10.89 -0.31 12.27
C LYS A 85 -10.78 -1.84 12.17
N ARG A 86 -10.76 -2.37 10.95
CA ARG A 86 -10.66 -3.83 10.70
C ARG A 86 -9.28 -4.37 11.07
N GLU A 87 -8.21 -3.72 10.59
CA GLU A 87 -6.83 -4.08 10.95
C GLU A 87 -6.57 -4.00 12.47
N CYS A 88 -7.24 -3.07 13.18
CA CYS A 88 -7.11 -2.90 14.62
C CYS A 88 -7.51 -4.16 15.39
N LEU A 89 -8.55 -4.87 14.92
CA LEU A 89 -9.02 -6.10 15.55
C LEU A 89 -7.99 -7.23 15.37
N CYS A 90 -7.45 -7.36 14.16
CA CYS A 90 -6.35 -8.29 13.86
C CYS A 90 -5.12 -7.99 14.73
N LEU A 91 -4.62 -6.75 14.70
CA LEU A 91 -3.43 -6.32 15.45
C LEU A 91 -3.60 -6.55 16.97
N LYS A 92 -4.77 -6.22 17.52
CA LYS A 92 -5.06 -6.43 18.95
C LYS A 92 -4.89 -7.90 19.35
N SER A 93 -5.19 -8.83 18.46
CA SER A 93 -5.15 -10.27 18.76
C SER A 93 -3.77 -10.91 18.69
N ILE A 94 -2.83 -10.28 17.97
CA ILE A 94 -1.50 -10.85 17.72
C ILE A 94 -0.37 -10.05 18.39
N PHE A 95 -0.63 -8.81 18.83
CA PHE A 95 0.38 -7.96 19.44
C PHE A 95 1.02 -8.65 20.66
N PRO A 96 2.36 -8.70 20.78
CA PRO A 96 3.36 -7.91 20.04
C PRO A 96 3.88 -8.53 18.72
N ASN A 97 3.40 -9.70 18.32
CA ASN A 97 3.90 -10.48 17.19
C ASN A 97 3.33 -10.01 15.84
N VAL A 98 3.52 -8.73 15.51
CA VAL A 98 3.00 -8.12 14.29
C VAL A 98 3.73 -8.66 13.04
N PRO A 99 3.03 -9.07 11.97
CA PRO A 99 3.66 -9.63 10.78
C PRO A 99 4.36 -8.54 9.96
N THR A 100 5.03 -8.97 8.89
CA THR A 100 5.74 -8.08 7.97
C THR A 100 4.82 -7.05 7.32
N ASP A 101 5.41 -5.94 6.85
CA ASP A 101 4.66 -4.87 6.20
C ASP A 101 3.93 -5.36 4.92
N SER A 102 4.48 -6.36 4.22
CA SER A 102 3.82 -6.99 3.06
C SER A 102 2.53 -7.70 3.43
N VAL A 103 2.53 -8.51 4.50
CA VAL A 103 1.32 -9.19 4.99
C VAL A 103 0.27 -8.16 5.42
N ARG A 104 0.69 -7.11 6.12
CA ARG A 104 -0.22 -6.02 6.53
C ARG A 104 -0.79 -5.26 5.33
N LEU A 105 0.01 -5.05 4.30
CA LEU A 105 -0.42 -4.37 3.09
C LEU A 105 -1.46 -5.20 2.33
N VAL A 106 -1.24 -6.50 2.15
CA VAL A 106 -2.23 -7.40 1.53
C VAL A 106 -3.51 -7.48 2.37
N ALA A 107 -3.41 -7.52 3.70
CA ALA A 107 -4.59 -7.45 4.56
C ALA A 107 -5.40 -6.15 4.35
N ARG A 108 -4.72 -4.99 4.23
CA ARG A 108 -5.38 -3.73 3.92
C ARG A 108 -6.03 -3.72 2.54
N ILE A 109 -5.41 -4.33 1.53
CA ILE A 109 -6.04 -4.52 0.21
C ILE A 109 -7.34 -5.30 0.35
N ILE A 110 -7.32 -6.42 1.07
CA ILE A 110 -8.51 -7.25 1.31
C ILE A 110 -9.61 -6.42 1.98
N PHE A 111 -9.29 -5.68 3.04
CA PHE A 111 -10.27 -4.82 3.71
C PHE A 111 -10.85 -3.75 2.79
N LYS A 112 -10.00 -3.12 1.98
CA LYS A 112 -10.41 -2.10 1.00
C LYS A 112 -11.35 -2.67 -0.06
N LEU A 113 -11.03 -3.84 -0.62
CA LEU A 113 -11.85 -4.52 -1.62
C LEU A 113 -13.20 -5.01 -1.08
N LEU A 114 -13.26 -5.36 0.21
CA LEU A 114 -14.52 -5.74 0.86
C LEU A 114 -15.42 -4.53 1.14
N GLU A 115 -14.85 -3.36 1.41
CA GLU A 115 -15.61 -2.13 1.63
C GLU A 115 -16.01 -1.45 0.31
N GLU A 116 -15.13 -1.48 -0.67
CA GLU A 116 -15.26 -0.77 -1.95
C GLU A 116 -14.90 -1.72 -3.12
N PRO A 117 -15.78 -2.67 -3.50
CA PRO A 117 -15.49 -3.69 -4.53
C PRO A 117 -15.19 -3.09 -5.91
N ASN A 118 -15.83 -1.95 -6.21
CA ASN A 118 -15.69 -1.21 -7.45
C ASN A 118 -14.78 0.01 -7.28
N CYS A 119 -13.64 -0.14 -6.59
CA CYS A 119 -12.67 0.96 -6.41
C CYS A 119 -12.06 1.38 -7.75
N THR A 120 -12.82 2.15 -8.54
CA THR A 120 -12.50 2.66 -9.88
C THR A 120 -12.78 4.17 -9.92
N SER A 121 -12.35 4.91 -8.90
CA SER A 121 -12.57 6.36 -8.89
C SER A 121 -11.45 7.09 -9.64
N GLY A 122 -11.60 7.24 -10.96
CA GLY A 122 -10.80 8.18 -11.77
C GLY A 122 -9.36 7.78 -12.08
N GLU A 123 -8.99 6.53 -11.78
CA GLU A 123 -7.65 5.98 -12.01
C GLU A 123 -7.63 5.13 -13.28
N LEU A 124 -6.54 5.20 -14.05
CA LEU A 124 -6.48 4.49 -15.33
C LEU A 124 -6.46 2.98 -15.10
N TYR A 125 -5.67 2.48 -14.14
CA TYR A 125 -5.56 1.07 -13.83
C TYR A 125 -6.25 0.74 -12.51
N SER A 126 -6.72 -0.48 -12.36
CA SER A 126 -7.21 -1.05 -11.11
C SER A 126 -6.14 -1.95 -10.48
N ILE A 127 -6.32 -2.31 -9.21
CA ILE A 127 -5.41 -3.27 -8.54
C ILE A 127 -5.37 -4.63 -9.26
N ASN A 128 -6.47 -5.02 -9.92
CA ASN A 128 -6.52 -6.27 -10.66
C ASN A 128 -5.63 -6.24 -11.91
N ASP A 129 -5.43 -5.07 -12.50
CA ASP A 129 -4.62 -4.87 -13.70
C ASP A 129 -3.10 -4.80 -13.42
N LEU A 130 -2.71 -4.80 -12.14
CA LEU A 130 -1.31 -4.79 -11.76
C LEU A 130 -0.62 -6.09 -12.15
N GLN A 131 0.60 -5.97 -12.66
CA GLN A 131 1.37 -7.13 -13.06
C GLN A 131 1.87 -7.90 -11.83
N SER A 132 1.66 -9.21 -11.83
CA SER A 132 2.07 -10.10 -10.74
C SER A 132 3.34 -10.89 -11.07
N HIS A 133 3.69 -11.09 -12.35
CA HIS A 133 4.74 -12.03 -12.75
C HIS A 133 4.63 -13.42 -12.09
N PHE A 134 3.43 -13.81 -11.62
CA PHE A 134 3.23 -15.03 -10.83
C PHE A 134 3.68 -16.29 -11.57
N LYS A 135 3.52 -16.32 -12.90
CA LYS A 135 3.92 -17.44 -13.76
C LYS A 135 5.44 -17.58 -13.91
N GLU A 136 6.21 -16.55 -13.59
CA GLU A 136 7.67 -16.52 -13.72
C GLU A 136 8.39 -16.93 -12.43
N LEU A 137 7.65 -17.19 -11.35
CA LEU A 137 8.22 -17.58 -10.06
C LEU A 137 8.79 -18.99 -10.09
N ASN A 138 9.97 -19.16 -9.50
CA ASN A 138 10.53 -20.46 -9.17
C ASN A 138 9.85 -21.06 -7.92
N GLU A 139 10.13 -22.33 -7.63
CA GLU A 139 9.49 -23.05 -6.52
C GLU A 139 9.86 -22.47 -5.15
N ASP A 140 11.12 -22.08 -4.93
CA ASP A 140 11.56 -21.47 -3.66
C ASP A 140 10.83 -20.15 -3.37
N MET A 141 10.60 -19.32 -4.39
CA MET A 141 9.83 -18.09 -4.28
C MET A 141 8.36 -18.40 -3.95
N LYS A 142 7.78 -19.43 -4.58
CA LYS A 142 6.40 -19.85 -4.28
C LYS A 142 6.27 -20.37 -2.86
N GLU A 143 7.25 -21.12 -2.36
CA GLU A 143 7.31 -21.59 -0.98
C GLU A 143 7.37 -20.40 0.00
N GLY A 144 8.26 -19.44 -0.25
CA GLY A 144 8.35 -18.20 0.52
C GLY A 144 7.04 -17.42 0.56
N LEU A 145 6.35 -17.31 -0.58
CA LEU A 145 5.02 -16.70 -0.66
C LEU A 145 3.95 -17.52 0.08
N GLY A 146 4.06 -18.84 0.08
CA GLY A 146 3.21 -19.75 0.84
C GLY A 146 3.28 -19.45 2.34
N HIS A 147 4.48 -19.25 2.89
CA HIS A 147 4.64 -18.85 4.29
C HIS A 147 4.00 -17.49 4.61
N LEU A 148 4.09 -16.53 3.69
CA LEU A 148 3.41 -15.23 3.83
C LEU A 148 1.88 -15.39 3.79
N ALA A 149 1.36 -16.28 2.94
CA ALA A 149 -0.07 -16.58 2.86
C ALA A 149 -0.59 -17.20 4.16
N THR A 150 0.11 -18.19 4.73
CA THR A 150 -0.26 -18.75 6.04
C THR A 150 -0.23 -17.69 7.14
N THR A 151 0.78 -16.81 7.12
CA THR A 151 0.87 -15.69 8.08
C THR A 151 -0.31 -14.73 7.92
N LEU A 152 -0.73 -14.44 6.68
CA LEU A 152 -1.89 -13.61 6.39
C LEU A 152 -3.19 -14.23 6.91
N GLU A 153 -3.42 -15.52 6.69
CA GLU A 153 -4.60 -16.23 7.19
C GLU A 153 -4.70 -16.15 8.72
N GLN A 154 -3.59 -16.40 9.41
CA GLN A 154 -3.52 -16.26 10.86
C GLN A 154 -3.81 -14.83 11.32
N TYR A 155 -3.26 -13.84 10.61
CA TYR A 155 -3.46 -12.43 10.91
C TYR A 155 -4.92 -11.99 10.71
N LEU A 156 -5.56 -12.45 9.65
CA LEU A 156 -6.94 -12.09 9.30
C LEU A 156 -7.99 -12.82 10.15
N LYS A 157 -7.65 -13.96 10.76
CA LYS A 157 -8.58 -14.87 11.46
C LYS A 157 -9.62 -14.21 12.38
N LYS A 158 -9.31 -13.08 13.02
CA LYS A 158 -10.27 -12.38 13.89
C LYS A 158 -11.32 -11.55 13.15
N GLU A 159 -10.98 -11.01 12.00
CA GLU A 159 -11.90 -10.23 11.14
C GLU A 159 -12.54 -11.10 10.07
N ILE A 160 -11.75 -12.01 9.49
CA ILE A 160 -12.12 -12.90 8.40
C ILE A 160 -11.78 -14.33 8.86
N PRO A 161 -12.68 -14.98 9.64
CA PRO A 161 -12.43 -16.32 10.18
C PRO A 161 -12.53 -17.44 9.14
N ASP A 162 -13.12 -17.15 7.98
CA ASP A 162 -13.38 -18.09 6.90
C ASP A 162 -12.93 -17.49 5.57
N SER A 163 -12.19 -18.27 4.76
CA SER A 163 -11.69 -17.87 3.45
C SER A 163 -12.82 -17.57 2.46
N SER A 164 -14.04 -18.10 2.68
CA SER A 164 -15.23 -17.75 1.90
C SER A 164 -15.61 -16.26 1.97
N LYS A 165 -15.13 -15.55 2.99
CA LYS A 165 -15.37 -14.11 3.20
C LYS A 165 -14.31 -13.21 2.58
N LEU A 166 -13.32 -13.77 1.88
CA LEU A 166 -12.40 -12.99 1.07
C LEU A 166 -13.14 -12.38 -0.15
N PRO A 167 -12.60 -11.31 -0.75
CA PRO A 167 -13.15 -10.77 -1.99
C PRO A 167 -13.30 -11.86 -3.06
N PRO A 168 -14.39 -11.87 -3.85
CA PRO A 168 -14.57 -12.85 -4.93
C PRO A 168 -13.38 -12.86 -5.89
N GLY A 169 -12.85 -14.04 -6.20
CA GLY A 169 -11.70 -14.20 -7.09
C GLY A 169 -10.35 -13.76 -6.52
N PHE A 170 -10.26 -13.47 -5.21
CA PHE A 170 -9.01 -13.06 -4.58
C PHE A 170 -7.99 -14.21 -4.53
N GLN A 171 -6.90 -14.07 -5.28
CA GLN A 171 -5.80 -15.03 -5.31
C GLN A 171 -4.64 -14.54 -4.42
N THR A 172 -4.56 -15.06 -3.19
CA THR A 172 -3.62 -14.57 -2.16
C THR A 172 -2.17 -14.46 -2.65
N LEU A 173 -1.64 -15.50 -3.29
CA LEU A 173 -0.26 -15.50 -3.79
C LEU A 173 -0.06 -14.45 -4.89
N GLU A 174 -1.00 -14.32 -5.81
CA GLU A 174 -0.95 -13.32 -6.88
C GLU A 174 -0.92 -11.89 -6.31
N TYR A 175 -1.71 -11.62 -5.27
CA TYR A 175 -1.72 -10.33 -4.59
C TYR A 175 -0.43 -10.04 -3.84
N PHE A 176 0.21 -11.04 -3.22
CA PHE A 176 1.56 -10.85 -2.69
C PHE A 176 2.54 -10.49 -3.81
N CYS A 177 2.47 -11.14 -4.96
CA CYS A 177 3.33 -10.81 -6.08
C CYS A 177 3.07 -9.39 -6.61
N LYS A 178 1.80 -9.00 -6.74
CA LYS A 178 1.42 -7.61 -7.06
C LYS A 178 2.03 -6.62 -6.07
N THR A 179 2.05 -6.93 -4.77
CA THR A 179 2.73 -6.06 -3.79
C THR A 179 4.25 -6.07 -3.94
N LEU A 180 4.87 -7.17 -4.33
CA LEU A 180 6.33 -7.19 -4.54
C LEU A 180 6.75 -6.42 -5.81
N CYS A 181 5.93 -6.43 -6.85
CA CYS A 181 6.21 -5.74 -8.11
C CYS A 181 5.70 -4.29 -8.16
N GLY A 182 4.61 -3.99 -7.46
CA GLY A 182 3.87 -2.72 -7.56
C GLY A 182 4.01 -1.79 -6.36
N THR A 183 4.83 -2.13 -5.36
CA THR A 183 5.04 -1.26 -4.20
C THR A 183 6.07 -0.17 -4.48
N PHE A 184 5.75 1.03 -4.00
CA PHE A 184 6.68 2.15 -3.98
C PHE A 184 7.12 2.40 -2.54
N ASN A 185 8.43 2.53 -2.34
CA ASN A 185 8.98 3.03 -1.09
C ASN A 185 9.02 4.56 -1.16
N TYR A 186 8.07 5.21 -0.51
CA TYR A 186 8.09 6.68 -0.41
C TYR A 186 9.08 7.12 0.67
N LEU A 187 10.13 7.79 0.23
CA LEU A 187 11.04 8.54 1.09
C LEU A 187 10.51 9.97 1.27
N GLY A 188 9.66 10.18 2.28
CA GLY A 188 9.21 11.53 2.61
C GLY A 188 10.40 12.41 3.01
N TYR A 189 10.69 13.46 2.23
CA TYR A 189 11.64 14.51 2.58
C TYR A 189 10.90 15.61 3.35
N SER A 190 11.40 15.98 4.53
CA SER A 190 10.96 17.19 5.21
C SER A 190 12.08 18.22 5.05
N PRO A 191 11.82 19.40 4.44
CA PRO A 191 12.82 20.45 4.27
C PRO A 191 13.44 20.93 5.60
N LEU A 192 12.80 20.64 6.72
CA LEU A 192 13.24 21.09 8.05
C LEU A 192 14.17 20.09 8.77
N ARG A 193 14.18 18.79 8.43
CA ARG A 193 15.05 17.79 9.07
C ARG A 193 15.38 16.63 8.11
N LYS A 194 16.67 16.46 7.80
CA LYS A 194 17.27 15.43 6.93
C LYS A 194 16.97 14.01 7.44
N SER A 195 15.87 13.38 7.00
CA SER A 195 15.68 11.94 7.20
C SER A 195 14.60 11.36 6.29
N SER A 196 14.88 10.22 5.68
CA SER A 196 13.98 9.48 4.80
C SER A 196 12.97 8.64 5.62
N ASN A 197 11.67 8.73 5.29
CA ASN A 197 10.65 7.81 5.80
C ASN A 197 10.54 6.59 4.87
N THR A 198 9.94 5.47 5.28
CA THR A 198 9.55 4.42 4.33
C THR A 198 8.07 4.12 4.54
N MET A 199 7.27 4.52 3.58
CA MET A 199 5.90 4.07 3.42
C MET A 199 5.89 3.10 2.26
N ILE A 200 5.32 1.91 2.48
CA ILE A 200 5.02 0.98 1.41
C ILE A 200 3.57 1.23 1.03
N CYS A 201 3.34 1.65 -0.21
CA CYS A 201 1.98 1.83 -0.72
C CYS A 201 1.78 1.11 -2.03
N MET A 202 0.53 0.77 -2.28
CA MET A 202 0.07 0.29 -3.58
C MET A 202 -0.75 1.40 -4.23
N GLY A 203 -0.25 1.90 -5.35
CA GLY A 203 -1.03 2.74 -6.26
C GLY A 203 -1.75 1.86 -7.27
N SER A 204 -2.92 2.27 -7.72
CA SER A 204 -3.56 1.59 -8.84
C SER A 204 -2.91 2.01 -10.17
N SER A 205 -2.26 3.18 -10.23
CA SER A 205 -1.48 3.67 -11.36
C SER A 205 -0.15 2.91 -11.49
N LEU A 206 0.17 2.47 -12.72
CA LEU A 206 1.48 1.90 -13.10
C LEU A 206 2.64 2.75 -12.54
N PRO A 207 3.82 2.16 -12.28
CA PRO A 207 5.04 2.91 -12.03
C PRO A 207 5.22 3.95 -13.13
N LEU A 208 4.96 5.22 -12.79
CA LEU A 208 5.27 6.34 -13.66
C LEU A 208 6.78 6.54 -13.63
N CYS A 209 7.52 5.61 -14.22
CA CYS A 209 8.92 5.80 -14.52
C CYS A 209 8.99 6.63 -15.80
N PHE A 210 8.57 7.89 -15.70
CA PHE A 210 8.89 8.89 -16.71
C PHE A 210 10.27 9.43 -16.36
N PRO A 211 11.32 9.20 -17.18
CA PRO A 211 12.59 9.89 -17.00
C PRO A 211 12.45 11.43 -17.06
N THR A 212 11.29 11.93 -17.48
CA THR A 212 10.92 13.34 -17.63
C THR A 212 10.00 13.89 -16.54
N ALA A 213 9.57 13.11 -15.55
CA ALA A 213 8.74 13.59 -14.44
C ALA A 213 9.35 13.24 -13.08
N CYS A 214 9.33 14.18 -12.14
CA CYS A 214 9.79 13.98 -10.78
C CYS A 214 8.62 14.10 -9.79
N LEU A 215 8.72 13.39 -8.67
CA LEU A 215 7.85 13.64 -7.51
C LEU A 215 8.13 15.06 -6.98
N PRO A 216 7.10 15.82 -6.56
CA PRO A 216 7.31 17.11 -5.93
C PRO A 216 8.14 16.94 -4.65
N ALA A 217 9.09 17.85 -4.45
CA ALA A 217 10.02 17.90 -3.31
C ALA A 217 9.34 18.23 -1.98
#